data_AF-L7UVS1-F1
#
_entry.id   AF-L7UVS1-F1
#
_cell.length_a   1.000
_cell.length_b   1.000
_cell.length_c   1.000
_cell.angle_alpha   90.00
_cell.angle_beta   90.00
_cell.angle_gamma   90.00
#
_symmetry.space_group_name_H-M   'P 1'
#
loop_
_entity.id
_entity.type
_entity.pdbx_description
1 polymer ?
#
loop_
_entity_poly.entity_id
_entity_poly.type
_entity_poly.pdbx_seq_one_letter_code
_entity_poly.pdbx_strand_id
1 'polypeptide(L)'
;MASQWIFLEPTVSVPKLKSTSLDKPFAPGQSITFVSTSFDPIADTTVNLDSAGFYFTKDGDVFLSISIRRHQNLIIFNSRQGGIWGHERLIDLQGVFPGPRAITHVTANATKYNIAFNNSSNIHTFTKVIQGDPTGVLHFESNSKPVFSDPVITAVIEN
;
A
#
# COMPACT_ATOMS: atom_id res chain seq x y z
N MET A 1 -11.31 -16.22 9.18
CA MET A 1 -9.92 -16.52 9.60
C MET A 1 -8.99 -16.05 8.50
N ALA A 2 -7.76 -15.63 8.79
CA ALA A 2 -6.81 -15.26 7.75
C ALA A 2 -6.36 -16.51 6.97
N SER A 3 -6.25 -16.40 5.64
CA SER A 3 -5.81 -17.49 4.76
C SER A 3 -4.30 -17.49 4.54
N GLN A 4 -3.64 -16.34 4.68
CA GLN A 4 -2.19 -16.19 4.54
C GLN A 4 -1.67 -15.07 5.46
N TRP A 5 -0.50 -15.30 6.08
CA TRP A 5 0.26 -14.28 6.80
C TRP A 5 1.59 -14.03 6.08
N ILE A 6 1.92 -12.76 5.85
CA ILE A 6 3.14 -12.32 5.18
C ILE A 6 3.83 -11.28 6.07
N PHE A 7 5.15 -11.35 6.16
CA PHE A 7 5.98 -10.33 6.80
C PHE A 7 6.70 -9.56 5.70
N LEU A 8 6.32 -8.30 5.51
CA LEU A 8 6.90 -7.44 4.48
C LEU A 8 7.99 -6.58 5.11
N GLU A 9 9.22 -6.80 4.67
CA GLU A 9 10.35 -5.90 4.93
C GLU A 9 10.31 -4.74 3.92
N PRO A 10 10.73 -3.52 4.30
CA PRO A 10 10.77 -2.39 3.40
C PRO A 10 11.76 -2.65 2.26
N THR A 11 11.31 -2.54 1.01
CA THR A 11 12.23 -2.48 -0.12
C THR A 11 12.73 -1.04 -0.31
N VAL A 12 14.03 -0.83 -0.07
CA VAL A 12 14.71 0.48 -0.07
C VAL A 12 15.52 0.79 -1.34
N SER A 13 15.64 -0.12 -2.31
CA SER A 13 16.45 0.12 -3.53
C SER A 13 15.80 -0.35 -4.84
N VAL A 14 15.90 0.53 -5.85
CA VAL A 14 15.69 0.23 -7.28
C VAL A 14 17.04 -0.33 -7.79
N PRO A 15 17.09 -1.46 -8.50
CA PRO A 15 16.18 -1.78 -9.60
C PRO A 15 15.12 -2.84 -9.32
N LYS A 16 15.16 -3.55 -8.18
CA LYS A 16 14.24 -4.65 -7.91
C LYS A 16 13.40 -4.36 -6.68
N LEU A 17 12.26 -3.71 -6.90
CA LEU A 17 11.14 -3.79 -5.97
C LEU A 17 10.84 -5.27 -5.73
N LYS A 18 11.02 -5.76 -4.50
CA LYS A 18 10.83 -7.17 -4.16
C LYS A 18 9.37 -7.38 -3.81
N SER A 19 8.61 -7.90 -4.78
CA SER A 19 7.24 -8.34 -4.55
C SER A 19 7.23 -9.72 -3.88
N THR A 20 6.36 -9.86 -2.88
CA THR A 20 6.07 -11.15 -2.24
C THR A 20 4.81 -11.72 -2.87
N SER A 21 4.88 -12.97 -3.32
CA SER A 21 3.76 -13.65 -3.94
C SER A 21 2.63 -13.93 -2.95
N LEU A 22 1.40 -13.74 -3.41
CA LEU A 22 0.19 -14.21 -2.73
C LEU A 22 -0.06 -15.68 -3.12
N ASP A 23 -0.62 -16.47 -2.20
CA ASP A 23 -0.94 -17.88 -2.49
C ASP A 23 -2.03 -18.03 -3.57
N LYS A 24 -2.88 -17.00 -3.71
CA LYS A 24 -3.90 -16.86 -4.74
C LYS A 24 -3.96 -15.40 -5.22
N PRO A 25 -4.43 -15.13 -6.44
CA PRO A 25 -4.68 -13.77 -6.89
C PRO A 25 -5.65 -13.02 -5.96
N PHE A 26 -5.40 -11.73 -5.75
CA PHE A 26 -6.23 -10.85 -4.91
C PHE A 26 -7.54 -10.47 -5.63
N ALA A 27 -8.49 -11.40 -5.60
CA ALA A 27 -9.74 -11.37 -6.36
C ALA A 27 -10.86 -10.60 -5.65
N PRO A 28 -11.93 -10.18 -6.38
CA PRO A 28 -13.09 -9.55 -5.78
C PRO A 28 -13.68 -10.34 -4.62
N GLY A 29 -14.00 -9.65 -3.53
CA GLY A 29 -14.49 -10.24 -2.28
C GLY A 29 -13.39 -10.54 -1.26
N GLN A 30 -12.11 -10.47 -1.63
CA GLN A 30 -11.01 -10.64 -0.67
C GLN A 30 -10.58 -9.32 -0.04
N SER A 31 -9.94 -9.42 1.13
CA SER A 31 -9.30 -8.29 1.80
C SER A 31 -7.85 -8.59 2.17
N ILE A 32 -7.00 -7.57 2.11
CA ILE A 32 -5.64 -7.58 2.66
C ILE A 32 -5.51 -6.45 3.68
N THR A 33 -4.97 -6.78 4.85
CA THR A 33 -4.66 -5.80 5.89
C THR A 33 -3.15 -5.72 6.10
N PHE A 34 -2.59 -4.53 5.96
CA PHE A 34 -1.23 -4.20 6.37
C PHE A 34 -1.27 -3.61 7.77
N VAL A 35 -0.50 -4.17 8.70
CA VAL A 35 -0.42 -3.74 10.10
C VAL A 35 1.01 -3.37 10.43
N SER A 36 1.21 -2.08 10.68
CA SER A 36 2.45 -1.51 11.14
C SER A 36 2.33 -1.13 12.62
N THR A 37 3.26 -1.61 13.45
CA THR A 37 3.25 -1.31 14.90
C THR A 37 3.82 0.07 15.23
N SER A 38 4.51 0.71 14.27
CA SER A 38 5.00 2.08 14.34
C SER A 38 4.59 2.87 13.10
N PHE A 39 4.42 4.18 13.23
CA PHE A 39 4.24 5.09 12.11
C PHE A 39 4.94 6.41 12.43
N ASP A 40 5.86 6.82 11.57
CA ASP A 40 6.50 8.13 11.66
C ASP A 40 5.85 9.11 10.67
N PRO A 41 4.97 10.02 11.13
CA PRO A 41 4.34 11.01 10.26
C PRO A 41 5.29 12.14 9.87
N ILE A 42 6.49 12.23 10.46
CA ILE A 42 7.39 13.35 10.26
C ILE A 42 8.07 13.24 8.89
N ALA A 43 7.99 14.32 8.13
CA ALA A 43 8.61 14.43 6.82
C ALA A 43 10.15 14.29 6.91
N ASP A 44 10.72 13.45 6.05
CA ASP A 44 12.16 13.26 5.92
C ASP A 44 12.76 14.23 4.91
N THR A 45 13.23 15.38 5.39
CA THR A 45 13.74 16.46 4.54
C THR A 45 15.11 16.18 3.89
N THR A 46 15.70 15.00 4.13
CA THR A 46 17.03 14.64 3.61
C THR A 46 16.99 13.91 2.26
N VAL A 47 15.80 13.48 1.81
CA VAL A 47 15.61 12.72 0.57
C VAL A 47 14.81 13.51 -0.47
N ASN A 48 15.08 13.25 -1.75
CA ASN A 48 14.35 13.89 -2.87
C ASN A 48 12.89 13.42 -3.00
N LEU A 49 12.61 12.19 -2.55
CA LEU A 49 11.27 11.61 -2.56
C LEU A 49 11.02 10.97 -1.19
N ASP A 50 10.26 11.67 -0.35
CA ASP A 50 9.74 11.11 0.88
C ASP A 50 8.45 10.33 0.58
N SER A 51 8.59 9.03 0.29
CA SER A 51 7.47 8.17 -0.06
C SER A 51 7.62 6.78 0.54
N ALA A 52 6.56 6.32 1.19
CA ALA A 52 6.46 4.97 1.72
C ALA A 52 5.06 4.40 1.52
N GLY A 53 4.94 3.08 1.43
CA GLY A 53 3.63 2.44 1.39
C GLY A 53 3.62 1.07 0.74
N PHE A 54 2.50 0.75 0.09
CA PHE A 54 2.19 -0.62 -0.33
C PHE A 54 1.75 -0.66 -1.79
N TYR A 55 2.32 -1.59 -2.56
CA TYR A 55 1.89 -1.87 -3.93
C TYR A 55 1.30 -3.27 -4.06
N PHE A 56 0.28 -3.37 -4.90
CA PHE A 56 -0.29 -4.62 -5.39
C PHE A 56 0.18 -4.83 -6.81
N THR A 57 0.80 -5.98 -7.09
CA THR A 57 1.57 -6.18 -8.32
C THR A 57 1.25 -7.48 -9.03
N LYS A 58 1.47 -7.50 -10.34
CA LYS A 58 1.51 -8.71 -11.17
C LYS A 58 2.32 -8.41 -12.42
N ASP A 59 3.23 -9.32 -12.80
CA ASP A 59 4.01 -9.25 -14.04
C ASP A 59 4.75 -7.91 -14.27
N GLY A 60 5.19 -7.26 -13.19
CA GLY A 60 5.88 -5.96 -13.22
C GLY A 60 4.96 -4.73 -13.22
N ASP A 61 3.66 -4.92 -13.40
CA ASP A 61 2.64 -3.88 -13.28
C ASP A 61 2.21 -3.66 -11.83
N VAL A 62 1.80 -2.43 -11.51
CA VAL A 62 1.25 -2.02 -10.22
C VAL A 62 -0.23 -1.73 -10.39
N PHE A 63 -1.07 -2.63 -9.88
CA PHE A 63 -2.53 -2.55 -9.98
C PHE A 63 -3.09 -1.47 -9.05
N LEU A 64 -2.50 -1.36 -7.86
CA LEU A 64 -2.79 -0.31 -6.88
C LEU A 64 -1.49 0.03 -6.17
N SER A 65 -1.13 1.31 -6.22
CA SER A 65 -0.15 1.94 -5.35
C SER A 65 -0.89 2.71 -4.27
N ILE A 66 -0.47 2.56 -3.02
CA ILE A 66 -0.85 3.43 -1.90
C ILE A 66 0.45 4.04 -1.38
N SER A 67 0.69 5.32 -1.67
CA SER A 67 1.94 6.02 -1.36
C SER A 67 1.68 7.18 -0.41
N ILE A 68 2.27 7.15 0.78
CA ILE A 68 2.25 8.25 1.74
C ILE A 68 3.42 9.18 1.41
N ARG A 69 3.11 10.44 1.09
CA ARG A 69 4.10 11.50 0.84
C ARG A 69 4.03 12.55 1.95
N ARG A 70 4.85 12.40 2.98
CA ARG A 70 4.78 13.22 4.22
C ARG A 70 5.16 14.69 3.97
N HIS A 71 6.10 14.97 3.07
CA HIS A 71 6.42 16.36 2.65
C HIS A 71 5.22 17.11 2.08
N GLN A 72 4.41 16.40 1.30
CA GLN A 72 3.24 16.97 0.63
C GLN A 72 2.01 16.90 1.51
N ASN A 73 2.07 16.19 2.64
CA ASN A 73 0.93 15.86 3.49
C ASN A 73 -0.19 15.14 2.70
N LEU A 74 0.18 14.23 1.79
CA LEU A 74 -0.75 13.54 0.91
C LEU A 74 -0.61 12.02 1.00
N ILE A 75 -1.71 11.32 0.74
CA ILE A 75 -1.72 9.92 0.35
C ILE A 75 -2.15 9.84 -1.12
N ILE A 76 -1.37 9.09 -1.90
CA ILE A 76 -1.48 9.02 -3.35
C ILE A 76 -1.82 7.61 -3.77
N PHE A 77 -2.90 7.48 -4.53
CA PHE A 77 -3.30 6.26 -5.19
C PHE A 77 -3.01 6.33 -6.68
N ASN A 78 -2.41 5.28 -7.24
CA ASN A 78 -2.12 5.23 -8.67
C ASN A 78 -2.01 3.78 -9.16
N SER A 79 -1.86 3.59 -10.47
CA SER A 79 -1.49 2.34 -11.10
C SER A 79 -0.30 2.57 -12.03
N ARG A 80 0.48 1.52 -12.29
CA ARG A 80 1.60 1.54 -13.24
C ARG A 80 1.44 0.39 -14.22
N GLN A 81 1.33 0.68 -15.51
CA GLN A 81 1.17 -0.33 -16.55
C GLN A 81 2.27 -0.19 -17.60
N GLY A 82 2.94 -1.29 -17.95
CA GLY A 82 4.04 -1.27 -18.93
C GLY A 82 5.17 -0.32 -18.53
N GLY A 83 5.38 -0.14 -17.23
CA GLY A 83 6.39 0.76 -16.69
C GLY A 83 5.99 2.23 -16.57
N ILE A 84 4.80 2.62 -17.03
CA ILE A 84 4.30 4.01 -17.04
C ILE A 84 3.28 4.21 -15.92
N TRP A 85 3.47 5.25 -15.11
CA TRP A 85 2.51 5.64 -14.07
C TRP A 85 1.29 6.34 -14.68
N GLY A 86 0.11 5.99 -14.18
CA GLY A 86 -1.15 6.61 -14.56
C GLY A 86 -1.43 7.92 -13.83
N HIS A 87 -2.70 8.32 -13.82
CA HIS A 87 -3.15 9.52 -13.14
C HIS A 87 -3.30 9.31 -11.62
N GLU A 88 -2.69 10.18 -10.84
CA GLU A 88 -2.73 10.15 -9.39
C GLU A 88 -4.13 10.53 -8.84
N ARG A 89 -4.56 9.85 -7.78
CA ARG A 89 -5.68 10.25 -6.92
C ARG A 89 -5.12 10.60 -5.55
N LEU A 90 -5.58 11.70 -4.97
CA LEU A 90 -4.97 12.31 -3.80
C LEU A 90 -6.01 12.44 -2.68
N ILE A 91 -5.57 12.21 -1.45
CA ILE A 91 -6.27 12.61 -0.23
C ILE A 91 -5.26 13.21 0.74
N ASP A 92 -5.74 14.01 1.69
CA ASP A 92 -4.89 14.55 2.76
C ASP A 92 -4.42 13.43 3.70
N LEU A 93 -3.15 13.47 4.10
CA LEU A 93 -2.58 12.56 5.10
C LEU A 93 -2.97 12.95 6.53
N GLN A 94 -3.18 14.24 6.77
CA GLN A 94 -3.46 14.75 8.11
C GLN A 94 -4.68 14.09 8.73
N GLY A 95 -4.51 13.53 9.92
CA GLY A 95 -5.59 12.86 10.66
C GLY A 95 -5.93 11.45 10.18
N VAL A 96 -5.29 10.93 9.12
CA VAL A 96 -5.52 9.56 8.64
C VAL A 96 -4.94 8.52 9.62
N PHE A 97 -3.76 8.80 10.17
CA PHE A 97 -3.09 7.96 11.16
C PHE A 97 -2.96 8.70 12.50
N PRO A 98 -4.00 8.69 13.36
CA PRO A 98 -4.04 9.51 14.59
C PRO A 98 -3.15 9.00 15.75
N GLY A 99 -2.41 7.90 15.57
CA GLY A 99 -1.66 7.27 16.64
C GLY A 99 -0.37 6.63 16.14
N PRO A 100 0.37 5.95 17.03
CA PRO A 100 1.69 5.40 16.70
C PRO A 100 1.60 4.18 15.78
N ARG A 101 0.41 3.71 15.43
CA ARG A 101 0.20 2.54 14.56
C ARG A 101 -0.43 2.98 13.26
N ALA A 102 -0.05 2.30 12.19
CA ALA A 102 -0.68 2.46 10.89
C ALA A 102 -1.21 1.11 10.41
N ILE A 103 -2.51 1.07 10.14
CA ILE A 103 -3.20 -0.05 9.54
C ILE A 103 -3.76 0.43 8.21
N THR A 104 -3.55 -0.34 7.15
CA THR A 104 -4.17 -0.10 5.85
C THR A 104 -4.94 -1.35 5.47
N HIS A 105 -6.26 -1.24 5.37
CA HIS A 105 -7.14 -2.31 4.95
C HIS A 105 -7.60 -2.06 3.52
N VAL A 106 -7.45 -3.06 2.66
CA VAL A 106 -7.86 -2.99 1.26
C VAL A 106 -8.81 -4.13 0.96
N THR A 107 -9.98 -3.82 0.42
CA THR A 107 -10.95 -4.81 -0.07
C THR A 107 -11.07 -4.70 -1.58
N ALA A 108 -10.87 -5.82 -2.27
CA ALA A 108 -11.07 -5.89 -3.71
C ALA A 108 -12.57 -6.05 -4.03
N ASN A 109 -13.06 -5.24 -4.96
CA ASN A 109 -14.34 -5.42 -5.63
C ASN A 109 -14.09 -5.68 -7.12
N ALA A 110 -15.16 -6.00 -7.86
CA ALA A 110 -15.08 -6.23 -9.30
C ALA A 110 -14.40 -5.07 -10.05
N THR A 111 -14.75 -3.82 -9.71
CA THR A 111 -14.32 -2.63 -10.46
C THR A 111 -13.49 -1.63 -9.66
N LYS A 112 -13.30 -1.85 -8.36
CA LYS A 112 -12.63 -0.90 -7.46
C LYS A 112 -11.92 -1.58 -6.29
N TYR A 113 -11.00 -0.85 -5.68
CA TYR A 113 -10.48 -1.14 -4.35
C TYR A 113 -11.11 -0.17 -3.35
N ASN A 114 -11.61 -0.70 -2.24
CA ASN A 114 -12.02 0.08 -1.08
C ASN A 114 -10.85 0.06 -0.08
N ILE A 115 -10.47 1.23 0.41
CA ILE A 115 -9.26 1.43 1.20
C ILE A 115 -9.67 2.16 2.48
N ALA A 116 -9.39 1.55 3.62
CA ALA A 116 -9.61 2.13 4.94
C ALA A 116 -8.29 2.19 5.70
N PHE A 117 -8.12 3.24 6.50
CA PHE A 117 -6.92 3.43 7.31
C PHE A 117 -7.28 3.38 8.79
N ASN A 118 -6.46 2.69 9.58
CA ASN A 118 -6.73 2.42 10.99
C ASN A 118 -8.16 1.87 11.18
N ASN A 119 -8.86 2.30 12.24
CA ASN A 119 -10.25 1.92 12.50
C ASN A 119 -11.23 2.95 11.94
N SER A 120 -10.83 3.72 10.91
CA SER A 120 -11.68 4.76 10.33
C SER A 120 -12.87 4.14 9.61
N SER A 121 -14.04 4.74 9.80
CA SER A 121 -15.23 4.47 8.97
C SER A 121 -15.14 5.14 7.59
N ASN A 122 -14.16 6.02 7.37
CA ASN A 122 -13.93 6.65 6.08
C ASN A 122 -13.29 5.65 5.12
N ILE A 123 -14.03 5.32 4.05
CA ILE A 123 -13.58 4.40 3.01
C ILE A 123 -13.25 5.21 1.76
N HIS A 124 -11.97 5.20 1.39
CA HIS A 124 -11.52 5.74 0.12
C HIS A 124 -11.69 4.70 -0.97
N THR A 125 -12.03 5.15 -2.19
CA THR A 125 -12.25 4.24 -3.31
C THR A 125 -11.31 4.56 -4.45
N PHE A 126 -10.70 3.52 -5.02
CA PHE A 126 -9.87 3.62 -6.22
C PHE A 126 -10.44 2.71 -7.30
N THR A 127 -10.92 3.28 -8.39
CA THR A 127 -11.40 2.52 -9.55
C THR A 127 -10.22 1.78 -10.19
N LYS A 128 -10.38 0.47 -10.43
CA LYS A 128 -9.36 -0.36 -11.08
C LYS A 128 -9.06 0.20 -12.47
N VAL A 129 -7.80 0.54 -12.72
CA VAL A 129 -7.31 0.96 -14.05
C VAL A 129 -6.86 -0.25 -14.86
N ILE A 130 -6.08 -1.13 -14.21
CA ILE A 130 -5.60 -2.39 -14.79
C ILE A 130 -6.61 -3.50 -14.49
N GLN A 131 -6.99 -4.26 -15.52
CA GLN A 131 -7.92 -5.38 -15.38
C GLN A 131 -7.21 -6.64 -14.87
N GLY A 132 -7.96 -7.47 -14.14
CA GLY A 132 -7.46 -8.68 -13.49
C GLY A 132 -7.09 -8.45 -12.02
N ASP A 133 -6.44 -9.46 -11.45
CA ASP A 133 -6.17 -9.53 -10.02
C ASP A 133 -4.66 -9.64 -9.76
N PRO A 134 -4.12 -8.81 -8.85
CA PRO A 134 -2.70 -8.84 -8.53
C PRO A 134 -2.32 -10.13 -7.81
N THR A 135 -1.11 -10.60 -8.03
CA THR A 135 -0.58 -11.88 -7.53
C THR A 135 0.55 -11.70 -6.52
N GLY A 136 0.89 -10.44 -6.20
CA GLY A 136 1.90 -10.12 -5.20
C GLY A 136 1.63 -8.78 -4.53
N VAL A 137 2.26 -8.59 -3.39
CA VAL A 137 2.27 -7.34 -2.62
C VAL A 137 3.69 -6.98 -2.23
N LEU A 138 3.96 -5.70 -2.07
CA LEU A 138 5.24 -5.21 -1.56
C LEU A 138 5.04 -4.01 -0.65
N HIS A 139 5.98 -3.85 0.27
CA HIS A 139 6.21 -2.65 1.07
C HIS A 139 7.46 -1.96 0.53
N PHE A 140 7.36 -0.66 0.27
CA PHE A 140 8.48 0.16 -0.18
C PHE A 140 8.64 1.38 0.71
N GLU A 141 9.88 1.84 0.86
CA GLU A 141 10.22 3.11 1.49
C GLU A 141 11.39 3.73 0.73
N SER A 142 11.30 5.02 0.39
CA SER A 142 12.38 5.77 -0.25
C SER A 142 13.03 6.78 0.70
N ASN A 143 13.00 6.46 2.00
CA ASN A 143 13.33 7.33 3.11
C ASN A 143 14.66 6.98 3.76
N SER A 144 15.30 7.95 4.41
CA SER A 144 16.50 7.73 5.24
C SER A 144 16.18 7.10 6.59
N LYS A 145 14.92 7.21 7.04
CA LYS A 145 14.42 6.65 8.29
C LYS A 145 13.15 5.84 8.05
N PRO A 146 12.94 4.73 8.80
CA PRO A 146 11.74 3.92 8.68
C PRO A 146 10.46 4.72 8.90
N VAL A 147 9.50 4.56 7.99
CA VAL A 147 8.16 5.15 8.12
C VAL A 147 7.22 4.22 8.85
N PHE A 148 7.27 2.94 8.49
CA PHE A 148 6.52 1.86 9.11
C PHE A 148 7.42 1.00 10.01
N SER A 149 6.82 0.03 10.69
CA SER A 149 7.57 -0.99 11.43
C SER A 149 8.26 -1.93 10.45
N ASP A 150 9.39 -2.48 10.87
CA ASP A 150 10.08 -3.54 10.16
C ASP A 150 10.04 -4.83 11.00
N PRO A 151 9.29 -5.86 10.57
CA PRO A 151 8.47 -5.92 9.36
C PRO A 151 7.09 -5.24 9.52
N VAL A 152 6.41 -5.00 8.41
CA VAL A 152 4.95 -4.81 8.36
C VAL A 152 4.28 -6.19 8.30
N ILE A 153 3.31 -6.43 9.18
CA ILE A 153 2.55 -7.68 9.21
C ILE A 153 1.38 -7.57 8.24
N THR A 154 1.26 -8.51 7.32
CA THR A 154 0.20 -8.54 6.32
C THR A 154 -0.67 -9.78 6.50
N ALA A 155 -1.98 -9.57 6.61
CA ALA A 155 -2.99 -10.63 6.70
C ALA A 155 -3.86 -10.62 5.45
N VAL A 156 -3.92 -11.75 4.74
CA VAL A 156 -4.84 -11.99 3.64
C VAL A 156 -6.07 -12.70 4.19
N ILE A 157 -7.26 -12.17 3.90
CA ILE A 157 -8.53 -12.71 4.35
C ILE A 157 -9.37 -13.03 3.11
N GLU A 158 -9.68 -14.31 2.98
CA GLU A 158 -10.67 -14.81 2.03
C GLU A 158 -12.06 -14.74 2.69
N ASN A 159 -13.04 -14.27 1.93
CA ASN A 159 -14.46 -14.39 2.28
C ASN A 159 -14.98 -15.78 1.93
#